data_AF-A0AAD2HQ85-F1
#
_entry.id   AF-A0AAD2HQ85-F1
#
_cell.length_a   1.000
_cell.length_b   1.000
_cell.length_c   1.000
_cell.angle_alpha   90.00
_cell.angle_beta   90.00
_cell.angle_gamma   90.00
#
_symmetry.space_group_name_H-M   'P 1'
#
loop_
_entity.id
_entity.type
_entity.pdbx_description
1 polymer ?
#
loop_
_entity_poly.entity_id
_entity_poly.type
_entity_poly.pdbx_seq_one_letter_code
_entity_poly.pdbx_strand_id
1 'polypeptide(L)' 'DFNAAWEVLDLARAIYAKQNEEESNEDVQLKLADTYIALGDVSLETEKFDQAITDYEAGLDLKKDLLPRSSRQIAEA' A
#
# COMPACT_ATOMS: atom_id res chain seq x y z
N ASP A 1 0.70 -14.98 -11.83
CA ASP A 1 2.16 -14.91 -11.82
C ASP A 1 2.54 -13.75 -10.89
N PHE A 2 3.31 -14.01 -9.85
CA PHE A 2 3.65 -12.99 -8.84
C PHE A 2 4.56 -11.88 -9.37
N ASN A 3 5.39 -12.16 -10.38
CA ASN A 3 6.25 -11.13 -10.98
C ASN A 3 5.40 -10.11 -11.74
N ALA A 4 4.46 -10.59 -12.55
CA ALA A 4 3.53 -9.71 -13.27
C ALA A 4 2.64 -8.92 -12.30
N ALA A 5 2.22 -9.52 -11.18
CA ALA A 5 1.45 -8.83 -10.15
C ALA A 5 2.27 -7.70 -9.52
N TRP A 6 3.52 -7.98 -9.16
CA TRP A 6 4.43 -6.99 -8.59
C TRP A 6 4.69 -5.82 -9.56
N GLU A 7 4.95 -6.08 -10.83
CA GLU A 7 5.19 -5.02 -11.84
C GLU A 7 3.99 -4.07 -11.98
N VAL A 8 2.76 -4.61 -12.01
CA VAL A 8 1.54 -3.82 -12.11
C VAL A 8 1.31 -3.00 -10.83
N LEU A 9 1.52 -3.61 -9.66
CA LEU A 9 1.35 -2.95 -8.37
C LEU A 9 2.41 -1.87 -8.12
N ASP A 10 3.67 -2.11 -8.49
CA ASP A 10 4.72 -1.10 -8.35
C ASP A 10 4.47 0.10 -9.29
N LEU A 11 3.99 -0.15 -10.51
CA LEU A 11 3.56 0.94 -11.39
C LEU A 11 2.40 1.73 -10.78
N ALA A 12 1.40 1.04 -10.23
CA ALA A 12 0.26 1.71 -9.56
C ALA A 12 0.74 2.56 -8.37
N ARG A 13 1.64 2.01 -7.54
CA ARG A 13 2.26 2.71 -6.41
C ARG A 13 2.97 3.98 -6.88
N ALA A 14 3.77 3.90 -7.94
CA ALA A 14 4.50 5.04 -8.50
C ALA A 14 3.54 6.13 -9.02
N ILE A 15 2.44 5.75 -9.67
CA ILE A 15 1.41 6.68 -10.15
C ILE A 15 0.72 7.38 -8.98
N TYR A 16 0.26 6.62 -7.98
CA TYR A 16 -0.44 7.20 -6.82
C TYR A 16 0.47 8.04 -5.93
N ALA A 17 1.73 7.63 -5.75
CA ALA A 17 2.73 8.43 -5.03
C ALA A 17 2.94 9.78 -5.71
N LYS A 18 3.11 9.78 -7.04
CA LYS A 18 3.24 11.02 -7.82
C LYS A 18 1.98 11.89 -7.74
N GLN A 19 0.79 11.30 -7.84
CA GLN A 19 -0.47 12.05 -7.70
C GLN A 19 -0.60 12.69 -6.32
N ASN A 20 -0.21 11.98 -5.26
CA ASN A 20 -0.24 12.49 -3.90
C ASN A 20 0.76 13.64 -3.65
N GLU A 21 1.89 13.65 -4.37
CA GLU A 21 2.85 14.77 -4.34
C GLU A 21 2.32 16.03 -5.05
N GLU A 22 1.58 15.86 -6.16
CA GLU A 22 1.02 16.97 -6.94
C GLU A 22 -0.20 17.60 -6.27
N GLU A 23 -1.09 16.77 -5.71
CA GLU A 23 -2.29 17.20 -5.00
C GLU A 23 -2.61 16.21 -3.86
N SER A 24 -2.62 16.71 -2.62
CA SER A 24 -3.01 15.90 -1.46
C SER A 24 -4.50 15.59 -1.55
N ASN A 25 -4.80 14.34 -1.90
CA ASN A 25 -6.15 13.83 -2.08
C ASN A 25 -6.31 12.53 -1.28
N GLU A 26 -7.21 12.55 -0.29
CA GLU A 26 -7.46 11.42 0.62
C GLU A 26 -7.79 10.13 -0.13
N ASP A 27 -8.54 10.19 -1.25
CA ASP A 27 -8.88 9.01 -2.05
C ASP A 27 -7.64 8.43 -2.74
N VAL A 28 -6.70 9.28 -3.16
CA VAL A 28 -5.42 8.85 -3.76
C VAL A 28 -4.53 8.24 -2.69
N GLN A 29 -4.49 8.83 -1.49
CA GLN A 29 -3.71 8.30 -0.37
C GLN A 29 -4.24 6.94 0.11
N LEU A 30 -5.57 6.75 0.14
CA LEU A 30 -6.18 5.46 0.44
C LEU A 30 -5.83 4.41 -0.62
N LYS A 31 -5.90 4.74 -1.91
CA LYS A 31 -5.48 3.84 -2.99
C LYS A 31 -4.00 3.49 -2.93
N LEU A 32 -3.15 4.46 -2.59
CA LEU A 32 -1.73 4.23 -2.36
C LEU A 32 -1.51 3.26 -1.20
N ALA A 33 -2.23 3.45 -0.09
CA ALA A 33 -2.18 2.56 1.06
C ALA A 33 -2.60 1.13 0.72
N ASP A 34 -3.72 0.95 0.01
CA ASP A 34 -4.18 -0.36 -0.44
C ASP A 34 -3.18 -1.03 -1.41
N THR A 35 -2.51 -0.23 -2.24
CA THR A 35 -1.46 -0.73 -3.15
C THR A 35 -0.26 -1.26 -2.37
N TYR A 36 0.14 -0.58 -1.29
CA TYR A 36 1.19 -1.06 -0.39
C TYR A 36 0.79 -2.39 0.28
N ILE A 37 -0.44 -2.52 0.76
CA ILE A 37 -0.91 -3.80 1.34
C ILE A 37 -0.83 -4.94 0.31
N ALA A 38 -1.28 -4.71 -0.93
CA ALA A 38 -1.21 -5.71 -1.99
C ALA A 38 0.24 -6.06 -2.38
N LEU A 39 1.17 -5.10 -2.37
CA LEU A 39 2.60 -5.36 -2.55
C LEU A 39 3.18 -6.21 -1.40
N GLY A 40 2.76 -5.91 -0.17
CA GLY A 40 3.09 -6.70 1.02
C GLY A 40 2.65 -8.16 0.86
N ASP A 41 1.42 -8.40 0.41
CA ASP A 41 0.89 -9.74 0.16
C ASP A 41 1.71 -10.48 -0.92
N VAL A 42 2.04 -9.83 -2.03
CA VAL A 42 2.88 -10.43 -3.08
C VAL A 42 4.28 -10.74 -2.57
N SER A 43 4.87 -9.86 -1.77
CA SER A 43 6.17 -10.07 -1.14
C SER A 43 6.12 -11.23 -0.14
N LEU A 44 5.05 -11.34 0.64
CA LEU A 44 4.85 -12.42 1.61
C LEU A 44 4.72 -13.79 0.91
N GLU A 45 3.88 -13.88 -0.12
CA GLU A 45 3.70 -15.10 -0.92
C GLU A 45 4.97 -15.53 -1.68
N THR A 46 5.91 -14.60 -1.88
CA THR A 46 7.23 -14.87 -2.48
C THR A 46 8.36 -14.96 -1.46
N GLU A 47 8.02 -15.09 -0.17
CA GLU A 47 8.95 -15.24 0.96
C GLU A 47 9.93 -14.08 1.16
N LYS A 48 9.62 -12.90 0.62
CA LYS A 48 10.37 -11.65 0.79
C LYS A 48 9.88 -10.89 2.03
N PHE A 49 10.05 -11.50 3.20
CA PHE A 49 9.45 -11.01 4.45
C PHE A 49 9.86 -9.58 4.83
N ASP A 50 11.13 -9.21 4.65
CA ASP A 50 11.60 -7.85 5.00
C ASP A 50 10.92 -6.78 4.13
N GLN A 51 10.72 -7.08 2.84
CA GLN A 51 9.97 -6.21 1.94
C GLN A 51 8.49 -6.16 2.32
N ALA A 52 7.90 -7.32 2.63
CA ALA A 52 6.50 -7.40 3.03
C ALA A 52 6.21 -6.53 4.27
N ILE A 53 7.07 -6.60 5.29
CA ILE A 53 6.97 -5.77 6.49
C ILE A 53 7.03 -4.29 6.13
N THR A 54 8.00 -3.90 5.30
CA THR A 54 8.16 -2.50 4.87
C THR A 54 6.92 -1.99 4.13
N ASP A 55 6.36 -2.79 3.23
CA ASP A 55 5.17 -2.44 2.47
C ASP A 55 3.93 -2.34 3.38
N TYR A 56 3.73 -3.30 4.29
CA TYR A 56 2.62 -3.25 5.24
C TYR A 56 2.70 -2.03 6.18
N GLU A 57 3.89 -1.72 6.72
CA GLU A 57 4.09 -0.54 7.57
C GLU A 57 3.74 0.75 6.83
N ALA A 58 4.16 0.90 5.56
CA ALA A 58 3.83 2.06 4.74
C ALA A 58 2.31 2.19 4.48
N GLY A 59 1.63 1.08 4.17
CA GLY A 59 0.18 1.07 3.99
C GLY A 59 -0.58 1.37 5.28
N LEU A 60 -0.13 0.80 6.40
CA LEU A 60 -0.72 0.99 7.71
C LEU A 60 -0.62 2.45 8.18
N ASP A 61 0.53 3.09 8.00
CA ASP A 61 0.74 4.48 8.42
C ASP A 61 -0.16 5.43 7.63
N LEU A 62 -0.29 5.25 6.31
CA LEU A 62 -1.27 6.01 5.52
C LEU A 62 -2.70 5.79 6.01
N LYS A 63 -3.10 4.55 6.32
CA LYS A 63 -4.47 4.28 6.82
C LYS A 63 -4.71 4.88 8.21
N LYS A 64 -3.72 4.92 9.09
CA LYS A 64 -3.83 5.56 10.42
C LYS A 64 -4.02 7.07 10.33
N ASP A 65 -3.40 7.70 9.33
CA ASP A 65 -3.51 9.15 9.12
C ASP A 65 -4.86 9.55 8.50
N LEU A 66 -5.45 8.68 7.68
CA LEU A 66 -6.67 8.97 6.92
C LEU A 66 -7.97 8.48 7.60
N LEU A 67 -7.90 7.39 8.36
CA LEU A 67 -9.08 6.70 8.86
C LEU A 67 -9.22 6.84 10.39
N PRO A 68 -10.46 6.83 10.92
CA PRO A 68 -10.65 6.75 12.36
C PRO A 68 -10.04 5.45 12.90
N ARG A 69 -9.49 5.48 14.12
CA ARG A 69 -8.85 4.31 14.78
C ARG A 69 -9.73 3.05 14.83
N SER A 70 -11.05 3.21 14.84
CA SER A 70 -12.01 2.10 14.84
C SER A 70 -12.27 1.50 13.45
N SER A 71 -11.64 2.04 12.40
CA SER A 71 -11.78 1.55 11.04
C SER A 71 -11.19 0.15 10.93
N ARG A 72 -11.98 -0.79 10.40
CA ARG A 72 -11.55 -2.16 10.16
C ARG A 72 -10.33 -2.23 9.24
N GLN A 73 -10.19 -1.31 8.30
CA GLN A 73 -9.07 -1.30 7.36
C GLN A 73 -7.71 -1.11 8.03
N ILE A 74 -7.67 -0.50 9.23
CA ILE A 74 -6.43 -0.37 10.02
C ILE A 74 -6.04 -1.73 10.64
N ALA A 75 -7.01 -2.60 10.95
CA ALA A 75 -6.75 -3.92 11.51
C ALA A 75 -6.35 -4.96 10.45
N GLU A 76 -6.63 -4.68 9.18
CA GLU A 76 -6.28 -5.53 8.04
C GLU A 76 -4.89 -5.22 7.46
N ALA A 77 -4.32 -4.06 7.80
CA ALA A 77 -2.99 -3.62 7.42
C ALA A 77 -1.95 -4.02 8.46
#